data_AF-A0ABD0NLJ4-F1
#
_entry.id   AF-A0ABD0NLJ4-F1
#
_cell.length_a   1.000
_cell.length_b   1.000
_cell.length_c   1.000
_cell.angle_alpha   90.00
_cell.angle_beta   90.00
_cell.angle_gamma   90.00
#
_symmetry.space_group_name_H-M   'P 1'
#
loop_
_entity.id
_entity.type
_entity.pdbx_description
1 polymer ?
#
loop_
_entity_poly.entity_id
_entity_poly.type
_entity_poly.pdbx_seq_one_letter_code
_entity_poly.pdbx_strand_id
1 'polypeptide(L)' 'LLKKYCECEQQCFVQLMSDSLRPFVPGYYGVTQHDEQDYNLMDDLLADFDSPCIMDCKMGSR' A
#
# COMPACT_ATOMS: atom_id res chain seq x y z
N LEU A 1 -1.65 0.02 8.23
CA LEU A 1 -2.00 1.36 7.72
C LEU A 1 -3.30 1.30 6.91
N LEU A 2 -4.18 2.31 7.03
CA LEU A 2 -5.39 2.45 6.20
C LEU A 2 -5.14 3.48 5.09
N LYS A 3 -5.26 3.05 3.84
CA LYS A 3 -5.20 3.93 2.66
C LYS A 3 -6.59 4.04 2.06
N LYS A 4 -7.06 5.25 1.71
CA LYS A 4 -8.38 5.44 1.10
C LYS A 4 -8.55 4.51 -0.11
N TYR A 5 -9.72 3.87 -0.22
CA TYR A 5 -9.97 2.94 -1.32
C TYR A 5 -9.89 3.62 -2.69
N CYS A 6 -9.24 2.91 -3.61
CA CYS A 6 -9.17 3.19 -5.03
C CYS A 6 -9.17 1.85 -5.76
N GLU A 7 -10.11 1.65 -6.68
CA GLU A 7 -10.29 0.37 -7.37
C GLU A 7 -9.05 -0.05 -8.17
N CYS A 8 -8.44 0.89 -8.92
CA CYS A 8 -7.24 0.61 -9.71
C CYS A 8 -6.07 0.16 -8.82
N GLU A 9 -5.85 0.84 -7.69
CA GLU A 9 -4.78 0.45 -6.76
C GLU A 9 -5.06 -0.90 -6.10
N GLN A 10 -6.32 -1.16 -5.73
CA GLN A 10 -6.71 -2.43 -5.12
C GLN A 10 -6.40 -3.60 -6.06
N GLN A 11 -6.76 -3.50 -7.33
CA GLN A 11 -6.48 -4.52 -8.34
C GLN A 11 -4.97 -4.74 -8.52
N CYS A 12 -4.18 -3.67 -8.58
CA CYS A 12 -2.72 -3.73 -8.64
C CYS A 12 -2.13 -4.44 -7.41
N PHE A 13 -2.56 -4.09 -6.19
CA PHE A 13 -2.05 -4.73 -4.97
C PHE A 13 -2.39 -6.22 -4.92
N VAL A 14 -3.61 -6.62 -5.30
CA VAL A 14 -4.00 -8.03 -5.35
C VAL A 14 -3.08 -8.83 -6.28
N GLN A 15 -2.76 -8.31 -7.45
CA GLN A 15 -1.85 -8.98 -8.39
C GLN A 15 -0.42 -9.06 -7.83
N LEU A 16 0.08 -7.96 -7.26
CA LEU A 16 1.43 -7.88 -6.69
C LEU A 16 1.65 -8.86 -5.53
N MET A 17 0.63 -9.23 -4.77
CA MET A 17 0.75 -10.23 -3.70
C MET A 17 1.07 -11.65 -4.20
N SER A 18 0.91 -11.89 -5.50
CA SER A 18 1.27 -13.14 -6.19
C SER A 18 2.44 -13.00 -7.16
N ASP A 19 3.04 -11.81 -7.26
CA ASP A 19 4.11 -11.52 -8.21
C ASP A 19 5.51 -11.61 -7.55
N SER A 20 6.55 -11.73 -8.39
CA SER A 20 7.96 -11.62 -7.99
C SER A 20 8.31 -10.31 -7.28
N LEU A 21 7.55 -9.23 -7.52
CA LEU A 21 7.72 -7.92 -6.89
C LEU A 21 7.22 -7.86 -5.44
N ARG A 22 6.51 -8.88 -4.95
CA ARG A 22 5.92 -8.92 -3.61
C ARG A 22 6.85 -8.46 -2.47
N PRO A 23 8.16 -8.85 -2.41
CA PRO A 23 9.04 -8.44 -1.32
C PRO A 23 9.40 -6.95 -1.33
N PHE A 24 9.11 -6.23 -2.42
CA PHE A 24 9.49 -4.82 -2.62
C PHE A 24 8.30 -3.86 -2.53
N VAL A 25 7.11 -4.36 -2.18
CA VAL A 25 5.89 -3.56 -2.01
C VAL A 25 5.29 -3.81 -0.62
N PRO A 26 4.48 -2.89 -0.07
CA PRO A 26 3.76 -3.14 1.18
C PRO A 26 2.88 -4.38 1.07
N GLY A 27 2.83 -5.20 2.12
CA GLY A 27 1.87 -6.29 2.23
C GLY A 27 0.44 -5.75 2.19
N TYR A 28 -0.42 -6.42 1.43
CA TYR A 28 -1.82 -6.05 1.24
C TYR A 28 -2.75 -7.07 1.91
N TYR A 29 -3.70 -6.59 2.71
CA TYR A 29 -4.57 -7.40 3.56
C TYR A 29 -6.06 -7.30 3.19
N GLY A 30 -6.39 -6.61 2.10
CA GLY A 30 -7.76 -6.48 1.60
C GLY A 30 -8.38 -5.11 1.88
N VAL A 31 -9.71 -5.05 1.76
CA VAL A 31 -10.52 -3.85 1.97
C VAL A 31 -11.22 -3.96 3.33
N THR A 32 -11.25 -2.86 4.09
CA THR A 32 -11.99 -2.73 5.33
C THR A 32 -12.81 -1.44 5.32
N GLN A 33 -13.90 -1.41 6.07
CA GLN A 33 -14.77 -0.25 6.18
C GLN A 33 -14.53 0.51 7.50
N HIS A 34 -14.51 1.83 7.45
CA HIS A 34 -14.44 2.74 8.61
C HIS A 34 -15.26 3.99 8.31
N ASP A 35 -16.17 4.40 9.22
CA ASP A 35 -17.06 5.56 9.03
C ASP A 35 -17.76 5.60 7.66
N GLU A 36 -18.35 4.47 7.25
CA GLU A 36 -19.04 4.29 5.95
C GLU A 36 -18.14 4.48 4.71
N GLN A 37 -16.81 4.52 4.89
CA GLN A 37 -15.83 4.63 3.81
C GLN A 37 -14.96 3.36 3.72
N ASP A 38 -14.63 2.97 2.50
CA ASP A 38 -13.74 1.84 2.24
C ASP A 38 -12.27 2.27 2.25
N TYR A 39 -11.43 1.39 2.80
CA TYR A 39 -9.99 1.56 2.89
C TYR A 39 -9.26 0.28 2.50
N ASN A 40 -8.15 0.43 1.80
CA ASN A 40 -7.16 -0.62 1.59
C ASN A 40 -6.31 -0.77 2.87
N LEU A 41 -6.33 -1.95 3.46
CA LEU A 41 -5.48 -2.31 4.60
C LEU A 41 -4.15 -2.84 4.09
N MET A 42 -3.05 -2.22 4.53
CA MET A 42 -1.69 -2.57 4.11
C MET A 42 -0.67 -2.39 5.25
N ASP A 43 0.53 -2.90 5.06
CA ASP A 43 1.65 -2.69 5.99
C ASP A 43 1.93 -1.21 6.23
N ASP A 44 2.39 -0.90 7.44
CA ASP A 44 3.05 0.37 7.72
C ASP A 44 4.56 0.19 7.51
N LEU A 45 5.08 0.74 6.42
CA LEU A 45 6.51 0.62 6.07
C LEU A 45 7.45 1.29 7.08
N LEU A 46 6.91 2.12 7.98
CA LEU A 46 7.69 2.87 8.96
C LEU A 46 7.66 2.25 10.36
N ALA A 47 6.90 1.16 10.56
CA ALA A 47 6.63 0.59 11.89
C ALA A 47 7.91 0.21 12.68
N ASP A 48 8.98 -0.17 11.99
CA ASP A 48 10.24 -0.62 12.58
C ASP A 48 11.32 0.48 12.67
N PHE A 49 11.01 1.73 12.29
CA PHE A 49 11.97 2.83 12.28
C PHE A 49 11.72 3.81 13.44
N ASP A 50 12.80 4.28 14.08
CA ASP A 50 12.73 5.41 15.00
C ASP A 50 13.02 6.72 14.24
N SER A 51 12.05 7.63 14.24
CA SER A 51 12.13 8.97 13.63
C SER A 51 12.68 8.98 12.18
N PRO A 52 12.06 8.25 11.23
CA PRO A 52 12.59 8.09 9.88
C PRO A 52 12.52 9.39 9.06
N CYS A 53 13.56 9.64 8.26
CA CYS A 53 13.52 10.61 7.17
C CYS A 53 13.01 9.94 5.89
N ILE A 54 12.01 10.53 5.22
CA ILE A 54 11.32 9.92 4.08
C ILE A 54 11.61 10.72 2.81
N MET A 55 11.87 10.00 1.71
CA MET A 55 11.94 10.55 0.36
C MET A 55 10.95 9.78 -0.52
N ASP A 56 10.10 10.52 -1.24
CA ASP A 56 9.19 9.96 -2.25
C ASP A 56 9.69 10.37 -3.64
N CYS A 57 10.04 9.36 -4.45
CA CYS A 57 10.50 9.55 -5.81
C CYS A 57 9.47 8.95 -6.78
N LYS A 58 8.70 9.81 -7.45
CA LYS A 58 7.82 9.39 -8.53
C LYS A 58 8.64 8.89 -9.72
N MET A 59 8.40 7.64 -10.12
CA MET A 59 9.14 6.98 -11.21
C MET A 59 8.38 7.08 -12.53
N GLY A 60 9.13 7.33 -13.62
CA GLY A 60 8.59 7.40 -14.98
C GLY A 60 9.20 8.54 -15.78
N SER A 61 9.32 8.38 -17.10
CA SER A 61 9.70 9.47 -18.01
C SER A 61 8.51 10.33 -18.44
N ARG A 62 7.30 9.94 -18.04
CA ARG A 62 6.00 10.54 -18.40
C ARG A 62 5.08 10.48 -17.19
#